data_AF-A0A8D9AVL9-F1
#
_entry.id   AF-A0A8D9AVL9-F1
#
_cell.length_a   1.000
_cell.length_b   1.000
_cell.length_c   1.000
_cell.angle_alpha   90.00
_cell.angle_beta   90.00
_cell.angle_gamma   90.00
#
_symmetry.space_group_name_H-M   'P 1'
#
loop_
_entity.id
_entity.type
_entity.pdbx_description
1 polymer ?
#
loop_
_entity_poly.entity_id
_entity_poly.type
_entity_poly.pdbx_seq_one_letter_code
_entity_poly.pdbx_strand_id
1 'polypeptide(L)'
;MTEIDRMRFMQGRLEETNRVRDASPVYPYIWFKYFDDKEFLKDSDMINSIIIPKKLGADGVIIWGSSNDVNSERKCRALVSYLHNTLGPAVKRVRRTPRVLLDDLIRSTLNQPEVEY
;
A
#
# COMPACT_ATOMS: atom_id res chain seq x y z
N MET A 1 8.83 11.70 6.78
CA MET A 1 7.61 10.94 7.08
C MET A 1 8.00 9.54 7.52
N THR A 2 7.51 9.08 8.67
CA THR A 2 7.78 7.73 9.19
C THR A 2 6.91 6.68 8.47
N GLU A 3 7.18 5.40 8.69
CA GLU A 3 6.29 4.31 8.20
C GLU A 3 4.88 4.43 8.79
N ILE A 4 4.77 4.74 10.10
CA ILE A 4 3.47 4.89 10.78
C ILE A 4 2.66 6.04 10.19
N ASP A 5 3.31 7.18 9.90
CA ASP A 5 2.63 8.31 9.26
C ASP A 5 2.06 7.93 7.88
N ARG A 6 2.84 7.16 7.09
CA ARG A 6 2.39 6.66 5.79
C ARG A 6 1.21 5.69 5.93
N MET A 7 1.23 4.82 6.94
CA MET A 7 0.11 3.92 7.24
C MET A 7 -1.16 4.70 7.58
N ARG A 8 -1.07 5.67 8.49
CA ARG A 8 -2.20 6.53 8.89
C ARG A 8 -2.76 7.32 7.70
N PHE A 9 -1.88 7.84 6.85
CA PHE A 9 -2.26 8.51 5.61
C PHE A 9 -3.06 7.59 4.67
N MET A 10 -2.63 6.34 4.50
CA MET A 10 -3.36 5.37 3.69
C MET A 10 -4.73 5.02 4.32
N GLN A 11 -4.77 4.84 5.64
CA GLN A 11 -6.00 4.54 6.38
C GLN A 11 -7.03 5.66 6.23
N GLY A 12 -6.66 6.90 6.51
CA GLY A 12 -7.59 8.03 6.45
C GLY A 12 -8.21 8.22 5.05
N ARG A 13 -7.44 8.01 3.98
CA ARG A 13 -7.97 8.06 2.60
C ARG A 13 -8.99 6.96 2.31
N LEU A 14 -8.76 5.76 2.82
CA LEU A 14 -9.64 4.62 2.64
C LEU A 14 -10.89 4.71 3.50
N GLU A 15 -10.76 5.16 4.74
CA GLU A 15 -11.88 5.42 5.64
C GLU A 15 -12.82 6.48 5.04
N GLU A 16 -12.27 7.58 4.50
CA GLU A 16 -13.08 8.58 3.82
C GLU A 16 -13.76 8.01 2.56
N THR A 17 -13.02 7.22 1.77
CA THR A 17 -13.60 6.54 0.60
C THR A 17 -14.77 5.64 1.02
N ASN A 18 -14.61 4.89 2.12
CA ASN A 18 -15.67 4.03 2.64
C ASN A 18 -16.84 4.80 3.25
N ARG A 19 -16.60 6.00 3.79
CA ARG A 19 -17.65 6.88 4.33
C ARG A 19 -18.54 7.44 3.22
N VAL A 20 -17.97 7.77 2.06
CA VAL A 20 -18.69 8.39 0.94
C VAL A 20 -19.15 7.40 -0.13
N ARG A 21 -18.58 6.19 -0.18
CA ARG A 21 -19.05 5.15 -1.10
C ARG A 21 -20.41 4.65 -0.62
N ASP A 22 -21.30 4.44 -1.58
CA ASP A 22 -22.54 3.70 -1.34
C ASP A 22 -22.22 2.19 -1.39
N ALA A 23 -22.58 1.50 -2.47
CA ALA A 23 -22.23 0.09 -2.71
C ALA A 23 -21.15 -0.09 -3.80
N SER A 24 -20.46 0.97 -4.21
CA SER A 24 -19.47 0.93 -5.29
C SER A 24 -18.19 0.19 -4.87
N PRO A 25 -17.61 -0.63 -5.76
CA PRO A 25 -16.34 -1.30 -5.48
C PRO A 25 -15.18 -0.29 -5.40
N VAL A 26 -14.22 -0.58 -4.53
CA VAL A 26 -13.09 0.32 -4.24
C VAL A 26 -11.77 -0.30 -4.70
N TYR A 27 -11.08 0.43 -5.58
CA TYR A 27 -9.77 0.08 -6.13
C TYR A 27 -8.79 1.26 -5.98
N PRO A 28 -8.11 1.40 -4.83
CA PRO A 28 -7.15 2.48 -4.63
C PRO A 28 -5.99 2.36 -5.61
N TYR A 29 -5.57 3.50 -6.13
CA TYR A 29 -4.35 3.61 -6.91
C TYR A 29 -3.14 3.64 -5.97
N ILE A 30 -2.22 2.71 -6.18
CA ILE A 30 -0.95 2.64 -5.46
C ILE A 30 0.20 2.83 -6.44
N TRP A 31 1.29 3.42 -5.98
CA TRP A 31 2.52 3.57 -6.74
C TRP A 31 3.63 2.81 -6.02
N PHE A 32 4.53 2.19 -6.80
CA PHE A 32 5.68 1.45 -6.27
C PHE A 32 6.85 2.36 -5.85
N LYS A 33 6.63 3.69 -5.82
CA LYS A 33 7.62 4.70 -5.43
C LYS A 33 7.05 5.70 -4.44
N TYR A 34 7.92 6.29 -3.61
CA TYR A 34 7.53 7.44 -2.81
C TYR A 34 7.30 8.67 -3.72
N PHE A 35 6.37 9.53 -3.30
CA PHE A 35 5.95 10.67 -4.11
C PHE A 35 7.01 11.78 -4.15
N ASP A 36 7.77 11.95 -3.09
CA ASP A 36 8.77 12.99 -2.89
C ASP A 36 10.08 12.68 -3.63
N ASP A 37 10.78 11.61 -3.25
CA ASP A 37 12.12 11.31 -3.74
C ASP A 37 12.14 10.41 -4.99
N LYS A 38 10.99 9.82 -5.35
CA LYS A 38 10.80 8.89 -6.47
C LYS A 38 11.63 7.59 -6.35
N GLU A 39 12.10 7.28 -5.14
CA GLU A 39 12.71 5.99 -4.81
C GLU A 39 11.65 4.91 -4.66
N PHE A 40 12.04 3.66 -4.91
CA PHE A 40 11.14 2.52 -4.72
C PHE A 40 10.70 2.40 -3.26
N LEU A 41 9.44 1.99 -3.03
CA LEU A 41 8.96 1.73 -1.68
C LEU A 41 9.78 0.61 -1.03
N LYS A 42 10.13 0.78 0.25
CA LYS A 42 10.70 -0.30 1.06
C LYS A 42 9.71 -1.46 1.17
N ASP A 43 10.22 -2.65 1.50
CA ASP A 43 9.42 -3.87 1.61
C ASP A 43 8.19 -3.71 2.53
N SER A 44 8.36 -3.07 3.69
CA SER A 44 7.27 -2.83 4.64
C SER A 44 6.21 -1.89 4.05
N ASP A 45 6.61 -0.75 3.48
CA ASP A 45 5.71 0.22 2.85
C ASP A 45 5.00 -0.38 1.62
N MET A 46 5.67 -1.22 0.83
CA MET A 46 5.04 -1.93 -0.29
C MET A 46 3.99 -2.92 0.22
N ILE A 47 4.27 -3.69 1.27
CA ILE A 47 3.26 -4.55 1.92
C ILE A 47 2.10 -3.70 2.46
N ASN A 48 2.39 -2.62 3.17
CA ASN A 48 1.40 -1.72 3.78
C ASN A 48 0.44 -1.15 2.73
N SER A 49 0.97 -0.76 1.56
CA SER A 49 0.18 -0.23 0.45
C SER A 49 -0.84 -1.22 -0.14
N ILE A 50 -0.70 -2.53 0.09
CA ILE A 50 -1.62 -3.56 -0.40
C ILE A 50 -2.47 -4.11 0.75
N ILE A 51 -1.87 -4.34 1.92
CA ILE A 51 -2.54 -4.97 3.06
C ILE A 51 -3.55 -4.03 3.72
N ILE A 52 -3.28 -2.71 3.77
CA ILE A 52 -4.18 -1.72 4.37
C ILE A 52 -5.49 -1.61 3.55
N PRO A 53 -5.45 -1.43 2.21
CA PRO A 53 -6.66 -1.54 1.39
C PRO A 53 -7.44 -2.84 1.61
N LYS A 54 -6.74 -3.98 1.60
CA LYS A 54 -7.38 -5.29 1.82
C LYS A 54 -8.06 -5.36 3.19
N LYS A 55 -7.41 -4.85 4.22
CA LYS A 55 -7.90 -4.78 5.60
C LYS A 55 -9.13 -3.87 5.71
N LEU A 56 -9.10 -2.71 5.05
CA LEU A 56 -10.18 -1.70 5.10
C LEU A 56 -11.30 -1.93 4.06
N GLY A 57 -11.52 -3.15 3.57
CA GLY A 57 -12.71 -3.37 2.75
C GLY A 57 -12.57 -3.05 1.26
N ALA A 58 -11.36 -2.80 0.74
CA ALA A 58 -11.17 -2.61 -0.70
C ALA A 58 -11.29 -3.93 -1.47
N ASP A 59 -11.78 -3.85 -2.70
CA ASP A 59 -12.02 -4.98 -3.61
C ASP A 59 -10.76 -5.36 -4.42
N GLY A 60 -9.77 -4.48 -4.41
CA GLY A 60 -8.46 -4.70 -4.99
C GLY A 60 -7.59 -3.45 -4.91
N VAL A 61 -6.46 -3.46 -5.61
CA VAL A 61 -5.59 -2.29 -5.78
C VAL A 61 -5.17 -2.20 -7.24
N ILE A 62 -4.99 -0.97 -7.74
CA ILE A 62 -4.44 -0.72 -9.07
C ILE A 62 -3.01 -0.21 -8.88
N ILE A 63 -2.03 -0.98 -9.39
CA ILE A 63 -0.63 -0.56 -9.39
C ILE A 63 -0.41 0.35 -10.60
N TRP A 64 -0.16 1.61 -10.33
CA TRP A 64 0.14 2.63 -11.33
C TRP A 64 1.65 2.86 -11.45
N GLY A 65 2.10 3.34 -12.61
CA GLY A 65 3.47 3.77 -12.85
C GLY A 65 3.51 4.90 -13.87
N SER A 66 4.46 5.83 -13.71
CA SER A 66 4.67 6.91 -14.67
C SER A 66 5.41 6.38 -15.91
N SER A 67 5.14 6.92 -17.09
CA SER A 67 5.99 6.69 -18.27
C SER A 67 7.46 7.05 -18.00
N ASN A 68 7.72 8.01 -17.11
CA ASN A 68 9.06 8.39 -16.68
C ASN A 68 9.76 7.33 -15.82
N ASP A 69 9.04 6.36 -15.26
CA ASP A 69 9.62 5.26 -14.49
C ASP A 69 10.18 4.14 -15.38
N VAL A 70 9.89 4.17 -16.69
CA VAL A 70 10.26 3.13 -17.67
C VAL A 70 10.81 3.73 -18.98
N ASN A 71 11.26 4.98 -18.96
CA ASN A 71 11.74 5.69 -20.16
C ASN A 71 13.23 5.44 -20.50
N SER A 72 13.86 4.44 -19.87
CA SER A 72 15.20 3.98 -20.23
C SER A 72 15.41 2.52 -19.82
N GLU A 73 16.33 1.83 -20.52
CA GLU A 73 16.65 0.44 -20.21
C GLU A 73 17.06 0.24 -18.74
N ARG A 74 17.89 1.14 -18.21
CA ARG A 74 18.32 1.11 -16.81
C ARG A 74 17.13 1.12 -15.84
N LYS A 75 16.14 1.99 -16.08
CA LYS A 75 14.95 2.08 -15.23
C LYS A 75 14.04 0.86 -15.37
N CYS A 76 13.86 0.35 -16.58
CA CYS A 76 13.14 -0.91 -16.81
C CYS A 76 13.78 -2.07 -16.05
N ARG A 77 15.11 -2.23 -16.13
CA ARG A 77 15.84 -3.28 -15.38
C ARG A 77 15.71 -3.10 -13.87
N ALA A 78 15.76 -1.87 -13.37
CA ALA A 78 15.55 -1.58 -11.96
C ALA A 78 14.12 -1.97 -11.51
N LEU A 79 13.09 -1.65 -12.30
CA LEU A 79 11.71 -2.04 -12.01
C LEU A 79 11.52 -3.56 -12.07
N VAL A 80 12.14 -4.26 -13.03
CA VAL A 80 12.13 -5.73 -13.07
C VAL A 80 12.75 -6.34 -11.82
N SER A 81 13.90 -5.81 -11.37
CA SER A 81 14.53 -6.24 -10.11
C SER A 81 13.59 -6.00 -8.92
N TYR A 82 13.00 -4.81 -8.82
CA TYR A 82 12.05 -4.48 -7.76
C TYR A 82 10.80 -5.37 -7.79
N LEU A 83 10.30 -5.70 -8.98
CA LEU A 83 9.17 -6.61 -9.17
C LEU A 83 9.46 -7.99 -8.59
N HIS A 84 10.63 -8.56 -8.87
CA HIS A 84 10.98 -9.90 -8.40
C HIS A 84 11.30 -9.94 -6.91
N ASN A 85 11.93 -8.90 -6.38
CA ASN A 85 12.49 -8.91 -5.04
C ASN A 85 11.55 -8.33 -3.97
N THR A 86 10.67 -7.38 -4.33
CA THR A 86 9.82 -6.67 -3.35
C THR A 86 8.34 -6.74 -3.73
N LEU A 87 7.93 -6.18 -4.88
CA LEU A 87 6.51 -6.03 -5.23
C LEU A 87 5.81 -7.38 -5.42
N GLY A 88 6.40 -8.30 -6.19
CA GLY A 88 5.84 -9.64 -6.43
C GLY A 88 5.67 -10.45 -5.14
N PRO A 89 6.71 -10.57 -4.29
CA PRO A 89 6.59 -11.18 -2.96
C PRO A 89 5.53 -10.53 -2.07
N ALA A 90 5.44 -9.19 -2.04
CA ALA A 90 4.44 -8.47 -1.27
C ALA A 90 3.00 -8.82 -1.72
N VAL A 91 2.72 -8.78 -3.02
CA VAL A 91 1.42 -9.18 -3.59
C VAL A 91 1.09 -10.63 -3.22
N LYS A 92 2.04 -11.57 -3.38
CA LYS A 92 1.84 -12.99 -3.01
C LYS A 92 1.52 -13.16 -1.53
N ARG A 93 2.25 -12.47 -0.65
CA ARG A 93 2.05 -12.51 0.80
C ARG A 93 0.65 -12.01 1.15
N VAL A 94 0.30 -10.80 0.73
CA VAL A 94 -1.00 -10.19 1.05
C VAL A 94 -2.16 -10.98 0.45
N ARG A 95 -2.02 -11.51 -0.77
CA ARG A 95 -3.06 -12.35 -1.39
C ARG A 95 -3.36 -13.59 -0.55
N ARG A 96 -2.32 -14.24 -0.01
CA ARG A 96 -2.44 -15.46 0.81
C ARG A 96 -2.96 -15.21 2.22
N THR A 97 -2.79 -14.01 2.77
CA THR A 97 -3.31 -13.66 4.11
C THR A 97 -4.84 -13.47 4.07
N PRO A 98 -5.66 -14.31 4.72
CA PRO A 98 -7.11 -14.10 4.81
C PRO A 98 -7.45 -12.79 5.53
N ARG A 99 -8.55 -12.13 5.15
CA ARG A 99 -8.98 -10.89 5.81
C ARG A 99 -9.23 -11.08 7.31
N VAL A 100 -9.82 -12.20 7.71
CA VAL A 100 -10.09 -12.54 9.12
C VAL A 100 -8.83 -12.51 9.99
N LEU A 101 -7.66 -12.90 9.45
CA LEU A 101 -6.39 -12.82 10.19
C LEU A 101 -5.81 -11.40 10.28
N LEU A 102 -6.33 -10.46 9.50
CA LEU A 102 -5.94 -9.05 9.54
C LEU A 102 -6.74 -8.29 10.60
N ASP A 103 -7.93 -8.78 10.97
CA ASP A 103 -8.87 -8.15 11.90
C ASP A 103 -8.27 -8.00 13.32
N ASP A 104 -7.46 -8.96 13.76
CA ASP A 104 -6.74 -8.94 15.04
C ASP A 104 -5.62 -7.86 15.06
N LEU A 105 -5.01 -7.57 13.92
CA LEU A 105 -4.02 -6.50 13.76
C LEU A 105 -4.69 -5.11 13.66
N ILE A 106 -5.99 -5.01 13.40
CA ILE A 106 -6.74 -3.73 13.36
C ILE A 106 -6.90 -3.16 14.74
N ARG A 107 -7.33 -4.00 15.68
CA ARG A 107 -7.55 -3.57 17.06
C ARG A 107 -6.25 -3.11 17.74
N SER A 108 -5.11 -3.72 17.40
CA SER A 108 -3.83 -3.31 17.98
C SER A 108 -3.28 -2.01 17.38
N THR A 109 -3.36 -1.82 16.05
CA THR A 109 -2.84 -0.60 15.39
C THR A 109 -3.73 0.63 15.63
N LEU A 110 -5.06 0.48 15.69
CA LEU A 110 -5.99 1.60 15.95
C LEU A 110 -5.98 2.05 17.41
N ASN A 111 -5.57 1.18 18.34
CA ASN A 111 -5.48 1.50 19.76
C ASN A 111 -4.06 1.88 20.21
N GLN A 112 -3.13 2.13 19.27
CA GLN A 112 -1.84 2.70 19.66
C GLN A 112 -2.01 4.19 19.93
N PRO A 113 -1.76 4.67 21.17
CA PRO A 113 -1.87 6.08 21.48
C PRO A 113 -0.95 6.89 20.55
N GLU A 114 -1.41 8.08 20.14
CA GLU A 114 -0.53 9.05 19.50
C GLU A 114 0.62 9.36 20.45
N VAL A 115 1.85 9.15 19.97
CA VAL A 115 3.02 9.63 20.71
C VAL A 115 2.98 11.15 20.59
N GLU A 116 2.50 11.80 21.66
CA GLU A 116 2.55 13.24 21.84
C GLU A 116 4.04 13.64 21.90
N TYR A 117 4.46 14.54 21.01
CA TYR A 117 5.81 15.11 20.98
C TYR A 117 5.86 16.37 21.82
#